data_AF-A0A2V7JIR9-F1
#
_entry.id   AF-A0A2V7JIR9-F1
#
_cell.length_a   1.000
_cell.length_b   1.000
_cell.length_c   1.000
_cell.angle_alpha   90.00
_cell.angle_beta   90.00
_cell.angle_gamma   90.00
#
_symmetry.space_group_name_H-M   'P 1'
#
loop_
_entity.id
_entity.type
_entity.pdbx_description
1 polymer ?
#
loop_
_entity_poly.entity_id
_entity_poly.type
_entity_poly.pdbx_seq_one_letter_code
_entity_poly.pdbx_strand_id
1 'polypeptide(L)'
;MRVNAQVMLLPVLVAGCFHGSSAARPARHISYWEALAELHPADAVAAARTPSETEFAEALENLMAGDIEKAEVRFGKLRTSASDSVIRAGSRVVYTATLQYQEKWQTLAALKSEPLQPFADVHDLASIELWADAFKNVPAKVFTFRSSTGRLQMSVTAVGTPLVPVKIQNKGYNFWLDTGSSLTMLASDVAGDLGITPLVKDTLEIVTSTGRVRAQPALIPQLVVGPLEVDNAPTMIVNETMMQMREPRPSGPTSPVKIDGIIGFDIIRQLDMELDYGDGILRLRNPASSRPDADRNMFWVGLPVIRIMSTDGIPLHFGLDTGAQLTFVTETLLDKLELQPARMESRRVGGLGGEVSLRAPVLPDLKVLVRGFPILFRGAFVRAPVYQVLASLDGVLGGDVWNSGIVRIDMTNGVFAIRRPRPYE
;
A
#
# COMPACT_ATOMS: atom_id res chain seq x y z
N MET A 1 -89.72 21.27 -4.27
CA MET A 1 -88.34 21.65 -4.62
C MET A 1 -87.41 20.82 -3.74
N ARG A 2 -86.78 19.77 -4.28
CA ARG A 2 -85.88 18.88 -3.53
C ARG A 2 -84.48 19.48 -3.50
N VAL A 3 -83.90 19.64 -2.31
CA VAL A 3 -82.51 20.07 -2.12
C VAL A 3 -81.69 18.83 -1.76
N ASN A 4 -80.69 18.53 -2.59
CA ASN A 4 -79.73 17.45 -2.43
C ASN A 4 -78.51 17.94 -1.65
N ALA A 5 -78.04 17.10 -0.73
CA ALA A 5 -76.76 17.23 -0.04
C ALA A 5 -75.60 16.85 -0.97
N GLN A 6 -74.50 17.61 -0.94
CA GLN A 6 -73.23 17.23 -1.53
C GLN A 6 -72.10 17.41 -0.52
N VAL A 7 -71.36 16.32 -0.33
CA VAL A 7 -70.11 16.19 0.43
C VAL A 7 -68.96 16.68 -0.44
N MET A 8 -68.08 17.50 0.13
CA MET A 8 -66.91 18.10 -0.52
C MET A 8 -65.67 17.22 -0.23
N LEU A 9 -65.01 16.71 -1.28
CA LEU A 9 -63.74 15.98 -1.21
C LEU A 9 -62.61 16.89 -1.72
N LEU A 10 -61.58 17.10 -0.90
CA LEU A 10 -60.34 17.79 -1.26
C LEU A 10 -59.39 16.87 -2.08
N PRO A 11 -58.66 17.39 -3.08
CA PRO A 11 -57.62 16.63 -3.77
C PRO A 11 -56.27 16.71 -3.04
N VAL A 12 -55.58 15.56 -2.99
CA VAL A 12 -54.21 15.36 -2.49
C VAL A 12 -53.20 15.77 -3.57
N LEU A 13 -52.29 16.68 -3.24
CA LEU A 13 -51.13 17.05 -4.07
C LEU A 13 -49.94 16.15 -3.72
N VAL A 14 -49.44 15.42 -4.72
CA VAL A 14 -48.20 14.63 -4.63
C VAL A 14 -47.01 15.56 -4.89
N ALA A 15 -46.17 15.77 -3.88
CA ALA A 15 -44.91 16.51 -3.99
C ALA A 15 -43.80 15.58 -4.52
N GLY A 16 -43.27 15.87 -5.70
CA GLY A 16 -42.07 15.22 -6.24
C GLY A 16 -40.79 15.82 -5.65
N CYS A 17 -39.93 14.96 -5.09
CA CYS A 17 -38.61 15.36 -4.61
C CYS A 17 -37.64 15.58 -5.78
N PHE A 18 -37.32 16.84 -6.08
CA PHE A 18 -36.18 17.20 -6.93
C PHE A 18 -34.88 16.93 -6.15
N HIS A 19 -34.04 16.04 -6.67
CA HIS A 19 -32.66 15.88 -6.20
C HIS A 19 -31.86 17.08 -6.73
N GLY A 20 -31.40 17.93 -5.83
CA GLY A 20 -30.52 19.05 -6.15
C GLY A 20 -29.22 18.55 -6.75
N SER A 21 -28.88 19.08 -7.93
CA SER A 21 -27.54 18.98 -8.51
C SER A 21 -26.54 19.55 -7.50
N SER A 22 -25.57 18.73 -7.06
CA SER A 22 -24.40 19.20 -6.32
C SER A 22 -23.76 20.33 -7.11
N ALA A 23 -23.80 21.55 -6.57
CA ALA A 23 -23.07 22.68 -7.13
C ALA A 23 -21.59 22.30 -7.16
N ALA A 24 -20.95 22.41 -8.32
CA ALA A 24 -19.51 22.21 -8.44
C ALA A 24 -18.82 23.20 -7.49
N ARG A 25 -18.07 22.66 -6.50
CA ARG A 25 -17.22 23.49 -5.63
C ARG A 25 -16.31 24.35 -6.53
N PRO A 26 -16.17 25.66 -6.27
CA PRO A 26 -15.27 26.50 -7.07
C PRO A 26 -13.86 25.92 -7.04
N ALA A 27 -13.15 25.98 -8.17
CA ALA A 27 -11.78 25.51 -8.28
C ALA A 27 -10.92 26.22 -7.23
N ARG A 28 -10.56 25.50 -6.17
CA ARG A 28 -9.68 25.99 -5.12
C ARG A 28 -8.31 26.25 -5.74
N HIS A 29 -7.81 27.48 -5.65
CA HIS A 29 -6.45 27.79 -6.08
C HIS A 29 -5.47 27.10 -5.11
N ILE A 30 -4.94 25.95 -5.51
CA ILE A 30 -4.02 25.15 -4.71
C ILE A 30 -2.59 25.69 -4.89
N SER A 31 -1.81 25.74 -3.80
CA SER A 31 -0.39 26.10 -3.90
C SER A 31 0.43 24.93 -4.47
N TYR A 32 1.65 25.20 -4.93
CA TYR A 32 2.57 24.18 -5.43
C TYR A 32 2.77 23.02 -4.43
N TRP A 33 3.04 23.37 -3.16
CA TRP A 33 3.30 22.38 -2.12
C TRP A 33 2.05 21.61 -1.69
N GLU A 34 0.88 22.26 -1.65
CA GLU A 34 -0.39 21.55 -1.44
C GLU A 34 -0.65 20.57 -2.61
N ALA A 35 -0.46 21.00 -3.85
CA ALA A 35 -0.67 20.14 -5.02
C ALA A 35 0.26 18.92 -5.03
N LEU A 36 1.54 19.11 -4.69
CA LEU A 36 2.47 17.98 -4.50
C LEU A 36 2.03 17.05 -3.37
N ALA A 37 1.70 17.61 -2.20
CA ALA A 37 1.30 16.84 -1.03
C ALA A 37 0.03 16.03 -1.29
N GLU A 38 -0.90 16.57 -2.08
CA GLU A 38 -2.15 15.89 -2.43
C GLU A 38 -2.05 14.99 -3.67
N LEU A 39 -0.86 14.88 -4.28
CA LEU A 39 -0.60 14.08 -5.49
C LEU A 39 -1.39 14.56 -6.73
N HIS A 40 -1.42 15.87 -6.93
CA HIS A 40 -1.94 16.55 -8.12
C HIS A 40 -0.79 17.13 -8.96
N PRO A 41 -0.03 16.30 -9.71
CA PRO A 41 1.18 16.75 -10.41
C PRO A 41 0.88 17.81 -11.48
N ALA A 42 -0.25 17.73 -12.18
CA ALA A 42 -0.64 18.72 -13.18
C ALA A 42 -0.87 20.11 -12.56
N ASP A 43 -1.55 20.15 -11.40
CA ASP A 43 -1.77 21.40 -10.66
C ASP A 43 -0.45 21.93 -10.07
N ALA A 44 0.44 21.04 -9.62
CA ALA A 44 1.78 21.41 -9.18
C ALA A 44 2.62 21.99 -10.33
N VAL A 45 2.58 21.42 -11.54
CA VAL A 45 3.24 21.98 -12.73
C VAL A 45 2.70 23.38 -13.03
N ALA A 46 1.37 23.58 -12.98
CA ALA A 46 0.75 24.88 -13.22
C ALA A 46 1.07 25.92 -12.14
N ALA A 47 1.27 25.49 -10.89
CA ALA A 47 1.60 26.36 -9.76
C ALA A 47 3.11 26.60 -9.56
N ALA A 48 3.96 25.89 -10.30
CA ALA A 48 5.41 25.97 -10.19
C ALA A 48 5.93 27.38 -10.56
N ARG A 49 6.91 27.86 -9.79
CA ARG A 49 7.55 29.17 -9.93
C ARG A 49 9.00 29.07 -10.41
N THR A 50 9.59 27.88 -10.32
CA THR A 50 10.97 27.64 -10.77
C THR A 50 11.06 26.43 -11.70
N PRO A 51 12.09 26.36 -12.57
CA PRO A 51 12.33 25.18 -13.39
C PRO A 51 12.52 23.88 -12.58
N SER A 52 13.12 23.97 -11.40
CA SER A 52 13.30 22.82 -10.51
C SER A 52 11.97 22.30 -9.95
N GLU A 53 11.04 23.20 -9.64
CA GLU A 53 9.69 22.85 -9.18
C GLU A 53 8.87 22.18 -10.30
N THR A 54 8.95 22.72 -11.52
CA THR A 54 8.32 22.11 -12.71
C THR A 54 8.86 20.71 -12.95
N GLU A 55 10.19 20.56 -13.00
CA GLU A 55 10.84 19.26 -13.23
C GLU A 55 10.49 18.25 -12.13
N PHE A 56 10.40 18.67 -10.87
CA PHE A 56 10.01 17.78 -9.77
C PHE A 56 8.57 17.29 -9.91
N ALA A 57 7.64 18.20 -10.26
CA ALA A 57 6.24 17.85 -10.45
C ALA A 57 6.03 16.93 -11.67
N GLU A 58 6.74 17.18 -12.78
CA GLU A 58 6.75 16.27 -13.93
C GLU A 58 7.39 14.91 -13.58
N ALA A 59 8.45 14.87 -12.79
CA ALA A 59 9.06 13.62 -12.34
C ALA A 59 8.09 12.81 -11.45
N LEU A 60 7.29 13.48 -10.61
CA LEU A 60 6.22 12.85 -9.84
C LEU A 60 5.09 12.32 -10.75
N GLU A 61 4.75 13.04 -11.82
CA GLU A 61 3.79 12.55 -12.83
C GLU A 61 4.27 11.23 -13.46
N ASN A 62 5.56 11.14 -13.81
CA ASN A 62 6.14 9.90 -14.36
C ASN A 62 6.05 8.75 -13.35
N LEU A 63 6.30 8.98 -12.05
CA LEU A 63 6.08 7.96 -11.01
C LEU A 63 4.64 7.49 -10.95
N MET A 64 3.70 8.43 -10.96
CA MET A 64 2.28 8.13 -10.87
C MET A 64 1.76 7.39 -12.12
N ALA A 65 2.36 7.64 -13.28
CA ALA A 65 2.11 6.91 -14.51
C ALA A 65 2.74 5.50 -14.52
N GLY A 66 3.68 5.22 -13.62
CA GLY A 66 4.44 3.96 -13.58
C GLY A 66 5.71 3.96 -14.43
N ASP A 67 6.11 5.10 -14.98
CA ASP A 67 7.39 5.30 -15.68
C ASP A 67 8.52 5.57 -14.67
N ILE A 68 8.84 4.50 -13.91
CA ILE A 68 9.78 4.57 -12.78
C ILE A 68 11.21 4.90 -13.25
N GLU A 69 11.62 4.39 -14.41
CA GLU A 69 12.98 4.64 -14.95
C GLU A 69 13.17 6.12 -15.31
N LYS A 70 12.19 6.72 -15.99
CA LYS A 70 12.25 8.15 -16.34
C LYS A 70 12.19 9.03 -15.10
N ALA A 71 11.36 8.67 -14.11
CA ALA A 71 11.33 9.35 -12.83
C ALA A 71 12.68 9.26 -12.09
N GLU A 72 13.28 8.08 -12.01
CA GLU A 72 14.61 7.87 -11.41
C GLU A 72 15.65 8.83 -12.01
N VAL A 73 15.73 8.90 -13.35
CA VAL A 73 16.70 9.76 -14.04
C VAL A 73 16.48 11.24 -13.69
N ARG A 74 15.22 11.69 -13.68
CA ARG A 74 14.86 13.08 -13.37
C ARG A 74 15.19 13.45 -11.92
N PHE A 75 14.78 12.62 -10.95
CA PHE A 75 15.11 12.84 -9.54
C PHE A 75 16.61 12.71 -9.25
N GLY A 76 17.29 11.80 -9.95
CA GLY A 76 18.74 11.62 -9.89
C GLY A 76 19.52 12.85 -10.35
N LYS A 77 18.99 13.60 -11.34
CA LYS A 77 19.53 14.90 -11.76
C LYS A 77 19.16 16.02 -10.78
N LEU A 78 17.90 16.11 -10.36
CA LEU A 78 17.42 17.18 -9.47
C LEU A 78 18.11 17.20 -8.11
N ARG A 79 18.38 16.02 -7.52
CA ARG A 79 19.02 15.92 -6.20
C ARG A 79 20.38 16.62 -6.12
N THR A 80 21.09 16.76 -7.24
CA THR A 80 22.41 17.41 -7.31
C THR A 80 22.37 18.80 -7.94
N SER A 81 21.44 19.06 -8.86
CA SER A 81 21.41 20.28 -9.67
C SER A 81 20.42 21.35 -9.20
N ALA A 82 19.38 21.00 -8.45
CA ALA A 82 18.39 21.98 -8.01
C ALA A 82 19.01 22.98 -7.03
N SER A 83 18.69 24.27 -7.16
CA SER A 83 19.14 25.32 -6.23
C SER A 83 18.36 25.32 -4.92
N ASP A 84 17.08 24.92 -4.96
CA ASP A 84 16.21 24.78 -3.80
C ASP A 84 16.59 23.53 -2.97
N SER A 85 16.82 23.72 -1.68
CA SER A 85 17.23 22.65 -0.76
C SER A 85 16.13 21.62 -0.50
N VAL A 86 14.86 22.04 -0.47
CA VAL A 86 13.70 21.17 -0.28
C VAL A 86 13.54 20.28 -1.51
N ILE A 87 13.63 20.84 -2.71
CA ILE A 87 13.58 20.06 -3.96
C ILE A 87 14.75 19.08 -4.03
N ARG A 88 15.98 19.50 -3.69
CA ARG A 88 17.13 18.57 -3.64
C ARG A 88 16.90 17.42 -2.65
N ALA A 89 16.42 17.74 -1.44
CA ALA A 89 16.16 16.75 -0.38
C ALA A 89 15.07 15.76 -0.80
N GLY A 90 13.92 16.26 -1.25
CA GLY A 90 12.83 15.43 -1.75
C GLY A 90 13.26 14.57 -2.92
N SER A 91 14.05 15.13 -3.86
CA SER A 91 14.56 14.38 -5.01
C SER A 91 15.51 13.27 -4.59
N ARG A 92 16.35 13.48 -3.55
CA ARG A 92 17.19 12.40 -3.01
C ARG A 92 16.34 11.27 -2.43
N VAL A 93 15.32 11.59 -1.63
CA VAL A 93 14.43 10.59 -1.00
C VAL A 93 13.72 9.75 -2.06
N VAL A 94 13.20 10.39 -3.11
CA VAL A 94 12.54 9.65 -4.18
C VAL A 94 13.52 8.86 -5.02
N TYR A 95 14.67 9.44 -5.34
CA TYR A 95 15.70 8.74 -6.10
C TYR A 95 16.16 7.45 -5.38
N THR A 96 16.44 7.51 -4.08
CA THR A 96 16.80 6.32 -3.29
C THR A 96 15.66 5.28 -3.30
N ALA A 97 14.41 5.72 -3.15
CA ALA A 97 13.25 4.84 -3.24
C ALA A 97 13.13 4.20 -4.63
N THR A 98 13.32 4.94 -5.73
CA THR A 98 13.25 4.39 -7.11
C THR A 98 14.35 3.36 -7.39
N LEU A 99 15.56 3.58 -6.85
CA LEU A 99 16.65 2.62 -6.94
C LEU A 99 16.33 1.34 -6.15
N GLN A 100 15.73 1.45 -4.97
CA GLN A 100 15.28 0.29 -4.19
C GLN A 100 14.16 -0.46 -4.91
N TYR A 101 13.16 0.26 -5.43
CA TYR A 101 12.06 -0.34 -6.19
C TYR A 101 12.56 -1.13 -7.40
N GLN A 102 13.61 -0.65 -8.08
CA GLN A 102 14.23 -1.34 -9.20
C GLN A 102 15.38 -2.28 -8.79
N GLU A 103 15.65 -2.41 -7.49
CA GLU A 103 16.70 -3.27 -6.96
C GLU A 103 18.11 -2.96 -7.51
N LYS A 104 18.36 -1.67 -7.83
CA LYS A 104 19.66 -1.15 -8.28
C LYS A 104 20.63 -0.97 -7.10
N TRP A 105 20.90 -2.08 -6.41
CA TRP A 105 21.62 -2.10 -5.12
C TRP A 105 23.02 -1.49 -5.19
N GLN A 106 23.75 -1.70 -6.28
CA GLN A 106 25.10 -1.13 -6.46
C GLN A 106 25.07 0.40 -6.52
N THR A 107 24.17 0.96 -7.33
CA THR A 107 23.99 2.41 -7.46
C THR A 107 23.51 3.03 -6.16
N LEU A 108 22.58 2.37 -5.46
CA LEU A 108 22.06 2.81 -4.17
C LEU A 108 23.12 2.79 -3.07
N ALA A 109 23.92 1.73 -2.99
CA ALA A 109 25.02 1.62 -2.03
C ALA A 109 26.10 2.68 -2.25
N ALA A 110 26.30 3.14 -3.49
CA ALA A 110 27.26 4.20 -3.82
C ALA A 110 26.83 5.58 -3.29
N LEU A 111 25.55 5.79 -2.93
CA LEU A 111 25.08 7.08 -2.42
C LEU A 111 25.56 7.42 -1.01
N LYS A 112 26.16 6.46 -0.29
CA LYS A 112 26.77 6.69 1.02
C LYS A 112 28.02 7.57 0.97
N SER A 113 28.69 7.65 -0.19
CA SER A 113 29.88 8.49 -0.36
C SER A 113 29.53 9.94 -0.71
N GLU A 114 28.26 10.25 -0.91
CA GLU A 114 27.82 11.61 -1.17
C GLU A 114 27.68 12.38 0.15
N PRO A 115 27.90 13.71 0.15
CA PRO A 115 27.70 14.53 1.33
C PRO A 115 26.28 14.34 1.88
N LEU A 116 26.16 13.82 3.10
CA LEU A 116 24.89 13.69 3.78
C LEU A 116 24.24 15.07 3.94
N GLN A 117 22.92 15.12 3.82
CA GLN A 117 22.18 16.30 4.26
C GLN A 117 22.43 16.53 5.76
N PRO A 118 22.42 17.78 6.26
CA PRO A 118 22.74 18.11 7.67
C PRO A 118 21.92 17.37 8.74
N PHE A 119 20.82 16.71 8.34
CA PHE A 119 19.86 16.04 9.21
C PHE A 119 19.85 14.51 9.08
N ALA A 120 20.73 13.91 8.27
CA ALA A 120 20.80 12.45 8.19
C ALA A 120 21.57 11.90 9.40
N ASP A 121 20.92 11.03 10.18
CA ASP A 121 21.58 10.30 11.25
C ASP A 121 22.60 9.32 10.63
N VAL A 122 23.88 9.60 10.86
CA VAL A 122 25.02 8.82 10.33
C VAL A 122 25.03 7.37 10.85
N HIS A 123 24.21 7.06 11.87
CA HIS A 123 24.13 5.75 12.51
C HIS A 123 22.76 5.07 12.42
N ASP A 124 21.89 5.48 11.49
CA ASP A 124 20.61 4.80 11.29
C ASP A 124 20.80 3.38 10.72
N LEU A 125 20.63 2.35 11.57
CA LEU A 125 20.70 0.94 11.18
C LEU A 125 19.56 0.50 10.25
N ALA A 126 18.52 1.31 10.09
CA ALA A 126 17.47 1.15 9.10
C ALA A 126 17.74 1.94 7.80
N SER A 127 18.89 2.60 7.66
CA SER A 127 19.28 3.30 6.44
C SER A 127 19.23 2.36 5.23
N ILE A 128 18.56 2.84 4.20
CA ILE A 128 18.40 2.14 2.93
C ILE A 128 19.75 1.89 2.24
N GLU A 129 20.75 2.76 2.45
CA GLU A 129 22.09 2.59 1.93
C GLU A 129 22.86 1.42 2.59
N LEU A 130 22.63 1.14 3.87
CA LEU A 130 23.22 -0.03 4.55
C LEU A 130 22.65 -1.34 4.00
N TRP A 131 21.33 -1.39 3.81
CA TRP A 131 20.65 -2.52 3.17
C TRP A 131 21.17 -2.73 1.74
N ALA A 132 21.33 -1.65 0.98
CA ALA A 132 21.89 -1.72 -0.37
C ALA A 132 23.33 -2.22 -0.39
N ASP A 133 24.17 -1.82 0.59
CA ASP A 133 25.55 -2.29 0.68
C ASP A 133 25.62 -3.81 0.91
N ALA A 134 24.70 -4.36 1.70
CA ALA A 134 24.57 -5.80 1.90
C ALA A 134 24.12 -6.54 0.63
N PHE A 135 23.26 -5.92 -0.18
CA PHE A 135 22.70 -6.53 -1.40
C PHE A 135 23.50 -6.25 -2.69
N LYS A 136 24.46 -5.32 -2.71
CA LYS A 136 25.15 -4.86 -3.94
C LYS A 136 25.81 -5.96 -4.78
N ASN A 137 26.14 -7.10 -4.17
CA ASN A 137 26.81 -8.24 -4.82
C ASN A 137 25.87 -9.42 -5.08
N VAL A 138 24.57 -9.31 -4.75
CA VAL A 138 23.62 -10.38 -5.07
C VAL A 138 23.37 -10.43 -6.59
N PRO A 139 23.15 -11.62 -7.16
CA PRO A 139 22.71 -11.73 -8.54
C PRO A 139 21.38 -11.01 -8.76
N ALA A 140 21.09 -10.63 -10.01
CA ALA A 140 19.81 -10.01 -10.34
C ALA A 140 18.65 -10.97 -10.04
N LYS A 141 17.59 -10.43 -9.43
CA LYS A 141 16.32 -11.13 -9.23
C LYS A 141 15.66 -11.40 -10.57
N VAL A 142 15.20 -12.62 -10.80
CA VAL A 142 14.56 -13.04 -12.05
C VAL A 142 13.18 -13.60 -11.76
N PHE A 143 12.19 -13.21 -12.55
CA PHE A 143 10.81 -13.66 -12.45
C PHE A 143 10.46 -14.53 -13.66
N THR A 144 10.04 -15.77 -13.41
CA THR A 144 9.64 -16.72 -14.45
C THR A 144 8.22 -17.21 -14.19
N PHE A 145 7.32 -16.98 -15.14
CA PHE A 145 5.96 -17.52 -15.09
C PHE A 145 5.91 -18.85 -15.84
N ARG A 146 5.70 -19.96 -15.11
CA ARG A 146 5.51 -21.30 -15.71
C ARG A 146 4.18 -21.45 -16.45
N SER A 147 3.21 -20.60 -16.13
CA SER A 147 1.93 -20.47 -16.82
C SER A 147 1.41 -19.04 -16.74
N SER A 148 0.58 -18.64 -17.69
CA SER A 148 -0.01 -17.29 -17.73
C SER A 148 -1.01 -17.02 -16.60
N THR A 149 -1.57 -18.09 -16.02
CA THR A 149 -2.52 -18.02 -14.90
C THR A 149 -2.25 -19.14 -13.91
N GLY A 150 -2.65 -18.94 -12.66
CA GLY A 150 -2.62 -19.94 -11.61
C GLY A 150 -3.68 -19.67 -10.54
N ARG A 151 -4.06 -20.73 -9.83
CA ARG A 151 -5.00 -20.67 -8.71
C ARG A 151 -4.36 -21.36 -7.51
N LEU A 152 -4.37 -20.69 -6.37
CA LEU A 152 -3.86 -21.21 -5.11
C LEU A 152 -4.98 -21.19 -4.06
N GLN A 153 -4.95 -22.18 -3.17
CA GLN A 153 -5.69 -22.09 -1.93
C GLN A 153 -4.94 -21.14 -1.00
N MET A 154 -5.65 -20.09 -0.57
CA MET A 154 -5.23 -19.12 0.42
C MET A 154 -5.98 -19.42 1.72
N SER A 155 -5.35 -19.12 2.86
CA SER A 155 -6.04 -19.00 4.14
C SER A 155 -6.02 -17.55 4.61
N VAL A 156 -6.92 -17.21 5.51
CA VAL A 156 -6.99 -15.88 6.14
C VAL A 156 -6.82 -16.10 7.63
N THR A 157 -5.88 -15.39 8.24
CA THR A 157 -5.66 -15.44 9.69
C THR A 157 -6.86 -14.88 10.45
N ALA A 158 -6.97 -15.16 11.75
CA ALA A 158 -8.03 -14.57 12.59
C ALA A 158 -8.01 -13.04 12.63
N VAL A 159 -6.88 -12.40 12.27
CA VAL A 159 -6.78 -10.94 12.16
C VAL A 159 -7.02 -10.44 10.74
N GLY A 160 -7.55 -11.27 9.83
CA GLY A 160 -7.98 -10.84 8.50
C GLY A 160 -6.87 -10.69 7.46
N THR A 161 -5.73 -11.36 7.66
CA THR A 161 -4.56 -11.20 6.81
C THR A 161 -4.32 -12.45 5.94
N PRO A 162 -3.93 -12.28 4.66
CA PRO A 162 -3.88 -13.39 3.70
C PRO A 162 -2.58 -14.19 3.83
N LEU A 163 -2.70 -15.51 4.00
CA LEU A 163 -1.60 -16.47 3.93
C LEU A 163 -1.67 -17.28 2.63
N VAL A 164 -0.53 -17.40 1.97
CA VAL A 164 -0.38 -18.08 0.69
C VAL A 164 0.70 -19.17 0.77
N PRO A 165 0.49 -20.33 0.12
CA PRO A 165 1.49 -21.37 0.09
C PRO A 165 2.66 -20.96 -0.82
N VAL A 166 3.86 -21.11 -0.29
CA VAL A 166 5.13 -20.83 -0.98
C VAL A 166 6.00 -22.08 -0.93
N LYS A 167 6.71 -22.38 -2.02
CA LYS A 167 7.73 -23.43 -2.03
C LYS A 167 9.13 -22.84 -2.12
N ILE A 168 10.02 -23.31 -1.27
CA ILE A 168 11.46 -22.98 -1.28
C ILE A 168 12.21 -24.30 -1.08
N GLN A 169 13.18 -24.62 -1.95
CA GLN A 169 13.92 -25.89 -1.91
C GLN A 169 13.04 -27.14 -1.76
N ASN A 170 11.93 -27.23 -2.52
CA ASN A 170 10.92 -28.29 -2.47
C ASN A 170 10.14 -28.44 -1.13
N LYS A 171 10.38 -27.58 -0.14
CA LYS A 171 9.62 -27.51 1.10
C LYS A 171 8.50 -26.48 0.98
N GLY A 172 7.37 -26.73 1.64
CA GLY A 172 6.20 -25.86 1.63
C GLY A 172 6.10 -25.04 2.92
N TYR A 173 5.79 -23.74 2.78
CA TYR A 173 5.63 -22.78 3.87
C TYR A 173 4.41 -21.89 3.62
N ASN A 174 3.90 -21.23 4.66
CA ASN A 174 2.80 -20.28 4.54
C ASN A 174 3.28 -18.85 4.77
N PHE A 175 3.23 -18.05 3.72
CA PHE A 175 3.71 -16.67 3.77
C PHE A 175 2.53 -15.72 3.81
N TRP A 176 2.69 -14.66 4.59
CA TRP A 176 1.79 -13.52 4.55
C TRP A 176 2.04 -12.71 3.29
N LEU A 177 0.98 -12.40 2.54
CA LEU A 177 1.03 -11.44 1.44
C LEU A 177 0.85 -10.00 1.97
N ASP A 178 1.91 -9.19 1.91
CA ASP A 178 1.98 -7.87 2.56
C ASP A 178 2.48 -6.78 1.60
N THR A 179 1.57 -5.92 1.12
CA THR A 179 1.92 -4.75 0.29
C THR A 179 2.56 -3.61 1.08
N GLY A 180 2.45 -3.61 2.41
CA GLY A 180 3.10 -2.66 3.31
C GLY A 180 4.58 -2.98 3.57
N SER A 181 5.01 -4.21 3.29
CA SER A 181 6.44 -4.59 3.34
C SER A 181 7.15 -4.30 2.03
N SER A 182 8.29 -3.60 2.05
CA SER A 182 9.05 -3.29 0.83
C SER A 182 9.82 -4.50 0.26
N LEU A 183 10.26 -5.44 1.11
CA LEU A 183 10.96 -6.67 0.68
C LEU A 183 10.33 -7.90 1.31
N THR A 184 10.57 -9.05 0.68
CA THR A 184 10.24 -10.37 1.20
C THR A 184 11.05 -10.70 2.47
N MET A 185 10.46 -11.47 3.38
CA MET A 185 11.05 -11.82 4.67
C MET A 185 10.92 -13.31 5.00
N LEU A 186 11.86 -13.84 5.77
CA LEU A 186 11.85 -15.18 6.36
C LEU A 186 11.85 -15.11 7.88
N ALA A 187 11.10 -15.99 8.53
CA ALA A 187 11.33 -16.30 9.93
C ALA A 187 12.70 -16.99 10.11
N SER A 188 13.38 -16.74 11.23
CA SER A 188 14.74 -17.25 11.48
C SER A 188 14.84 -18.78 11.51
N ASP A 189 13.79 -19.46 11.98
CA ASP A 189 13.71 -20.92 12.01
C ASP A 189 13.49 -21.50 10.61
N VAL A 190 12.72 -20.82 9.75
CA VAL A 190 12.56 -21.17 8.33
C VAL A 190 13.86 -20.99 7.57
N ALA A 191 14.59 -19.89 7.82
CA ALA A 191 15.93 -19.69 7.28
C ALA A 191 16.89 -20.83 7.71
N GLY A 192 16.83 -21.23 8.99
CA GLY A 192 17.59 -22.35 9.53
C GLY A 192 17.24 -23.69 8.88
N ASP A 193 15.95 -24.00 8.71
CA ASP A 193 15.46 -25.21 8.04
C ASP A 193 15.87 -25.29 6.55
N LEU A 194 16.04 -24.13 5.92
CA LEU A 194 16.51 -23.99 4.54
C LEU A 194 18.03 -23.88 4.40
N GLY A 195 18.78 -23.78 5.51
CA GLY A 195 20.22 -23.51 5.48
C GLY A 195 20.58 -22.15 4.88
N ILE A 196 19.65 -21.19 4.87
CA ILE A 196 19.87 -19.83 4.37
C ILE A 196 20.58 -19.02 5.46
N THR A 197 21.75 -18.49 5.14
CA THR A 197 22.55 -17.67 6.06
C THR A 197 22.51 -16.19 5.69
N PRO A 198 22.70 -15.29 6.67
CA PRO A 198 22.88 -13.87 6.41
C PRO A 198 24.04 -13.57 5.44
N LEU A 199 23.85 -12.59 4.56
CA LEU A 199 24.87 -12.07 3.64
C LEU A 199 25.96 -11.27 4.36
N VAL A 200 25.61 -10.65 5.49
CA VAL A 200 26.49 -9.84 6.33
C VAL A 200 26.36 -10.29 7.79
N LYS A 201 27.42 -10.08 8.58
CA LYS A 201 27.41 -10.41 10.01
C LYS A 201 26.56 -9.45 10.84
N ASP A 202 26.54 -8.19 10.44
CA ASP A 202 25.84 -7.14 11.18
C ASP A 202 24.32 -7.32 11.08
N THR A 203 23.64 -6.96 12.17
CA THR A 203 22.18 -6.90 12.21
C THR A 203 21.76 -5.48 11.86
N LEU A 204 20.89 -5.36 10.86
CA LEU A 204 20.27 -4.10 10.48
C LEU A 204 18.91 -3.95 11.17
N GLU A 205 18.26 -2.82 10.94
CA GLU A 205 16.90 -2.58 11.41
C GLU A 205 15.95 -2.37 10.24
N ILE A 206 14.69 -2.69 10.47
CA ILE A 206 13.56 -2.31 9.64
C ILE A 206 12.57 -1.50 10.44
N VAL A 207 11.90 -0.57 9.78
CA VAL A 207 10.79 0.20 10.36
C VAL A 207 9.49 -0.54 10.06
N THR A 208 8.73 -0.83 11.11
CA THR A 208 7.43 -1.51 11.05
C THR A 208 6.36 -0.64 11.73
N SER A 209 5.09 -1.03 11.59
CA SER A 209 3.98 -0.36 12.28
C SER A 209 4.04 -0.46 13.81
N THR A 210 4.82 -1.42 14.36
CA THR A 210 5.03 -1.60 15.81
C THR A 210 6.39 -1.07 16.29
N GLY A 211 7.17 -0.44 15.41
CA GLY A 211 8.49 0.14 15.74
C GLY A 211 9.63 -0.47 14.93
N ARG A 212 10.87 -0.32 15.43
CA ARG A 212 12.07 -0.86 14.79
C ARG A 212 12.29 -2.31 15.17
N VAL A 213 12.53 -3.16 14.16
CA VAL A 213 12.78 -4.59 14.33
C VAL A 213 14.15 -4.93 13.75
N ARG A 214 14.91 -5.76 14.47
CA ARG A 214 16.19 -6.27 14.00
C ARG A 214 16.00 -7.30 12.89
N ALA A 215 16.77 -7.16 11.83
CA ALA A 215 16.73 -8.04 10.68
C ALA A 215 18.12 -8.25 10.06
N GLN A 216 18.30 -9.37 9.36
CA GLN A 216 19.54 -9.70 8.67
C GLN A 216 19.31 -9.85 7.17
N PRO A 217 20.09 -9.17 6.30
CA PRO A 217 20.02 -9.37 4.86
C PRO A 217 20.38 -10.81 4.49
N ALA A 218 19.59 -11.45 3.64
CA ALA A 218 19.84 -12.79 3.12
C ALA A 218 19.40 -12.90 1.65
N LEU A 219 19.65 -14.05 1.04
CA LEU A 219 19.25 -14.35 -0.34
C LEU A 219 18.53 -15.70 -0.37
N ILE A 220 17.31 -15.72 -0.93
CA ILE A 220 16.62 -16.97 -1.27
C ILE A 220 17.04 -17.33 -2.70
N PRO A 221 17.69 -18.48 -2.94
CA PRO A 221 18.11 -18.87 -4.28
C PRO A 221 16.94 -19.01 -5.25
N GLN A 222 15.86 -19.65 -4.80
CA GLN A 222 14.62 -19.77 -5.56
C GLN A 222 13.41 -19.88 -4.63
N LEU A 223 12.37 -19.13 -4.96
CA LEU A 223 11.07 -19.11 -4.29
C LEU A 223 9.97 -19.30 -5.34
N VAL A 224 8.93 -20.06 -4.99
CA VAL A 224 7.83 -20.38 -5.91
C VAL A 224 6.50 -20.06 -5.27
N VAL A 225 5.71 -19.22 -5.92
CA VAL A 225 4.33 -18.87 -5.53
C VAL A 225 3.40 -19.18 -6.69
N GLY A 226 2.75 -20.34 -6.65
CA GLY A 226 1.83 -20.79 -7.71
C GLY A 226 2.54 -20.92 -9.06
N PRO A 227 2.14 -20.15 -10.10
CA PRO A 227 2.80 -20.19 -11.41
C PRO A 227 4.10 -19.37 -11.46
N LEU A 228 4.36 -18.51 -10.48
CA LEU A 228 5.55 -17.65 -10.44
C LEU A 228 6.71 -18.36 -9.76
N GLU A 229 7.86 -18.39 -10.42
CA GLU A 229 9.18 -18.67 -9.85
C GLU A 229 9.97 -17.36 -9.75
N VAL A 230 10.65 -17.17 -8.63
CA VAL A 230 11.50 -16.01 -8.35
C VAL A 230 12.88 -16.54 -7.98
N ASP A 231 13.86 -16.31 -8.85
CA ASP A 231 15.25 -16.66 -8.60
C ASP A 231 16.00 -15.46 -8.02
N ASN A 232 16.96 -15.74 -7.12
CA ASN A 232 17.81 -14.75 -6.47
C ASN A 232 17.02 -13.66 -5.74
N ALA A 233 16.07 -14.02 -4.88
CA ALA A 233 15.26 -13.04 -4.15
C ALA A 233 15.99 -12.49 -2.91
N PRO A 234 16.43 -11.21 -2.88
CA PRO A 234 16.94 -10.60 -1.67
C PRO A 234 15.83 -10.58 -0.63
N THR A 235 16.14 -11.02 0.58
CA THR A 235 15.18 -11.19 1.67
C THR A 235 15.75 -10.65 2.96
N MET A 236 14.89 -10.49 3.95
CA MET A 236 15.29 -10.19 5.33
C MET A 236 14.99 -11.40 6.23
N ILE A 237 15.92 -11.78 7.08
CA ILE A 237 15.67 -12.75 8.15
C ILE A 237 15.26 -11.97 9.39
N VAL A 238 14.09 -12.29 9.92
CA VAL A 238 13.53 -11.70 11.15
C VAL A 238 13.36 -12.79 12.19
N ASN A 239 13.49 -12.45 13.47
CA ASN A 239 13.30 -13.39 14.56
C ASN A 239 11.90 -14.05 14.49
N GLU A 240 11.85 -15.39 14.54
CA GLU A 240 10.60 -16.18 14.45
C GLU A 240 9.53 -15.77 15.47
N THR A 241 9.92 -15.27 16.64
CA THR A 241 8.97 -14.84 17.70
C THR A 241 8.19 -13.59 17.31
N MET A 242 8.72 -12.79 16.37
CA MET A 242 8.03 -11.63 15.79
C MET A 242 7.03 -12.05 14.69
N MET A 243 7.16 -13.26 14.16
CA MET A 243 6.33 -13.85 13.10
C MET A 243 5.25 -14.77 13.68
N GLN A 244 4.66 -14.36 14.81
CA GLN A 244 3.59 -15.10 15.49
C GLN A 244 2.42 -14.17 15.78
N MET A 245 1.21 -14.64 15.48
CA MET A 245 -0.02 -13.91 15.77
C MET A 245 -0.90 -14.69 16.73
N ARG A 246 -1.52 -14.00 17.70
CA ARG A 246 -2.48 -14.63 18.59
C ARG A 246 -3.85 -14.61 17.93
N GLU A 247 -4.40 -15.79 17.66
CA GLU A 247 -5.78 -15.88 17.17
C GLU A 247 -6.76 -15.91 18.35
N PRO A 248 -7.68 -14.94 18.46
CA PRO A 248 -8.77 -15.04 19.42
C PRO A 248 -9.69 -16.21 19.02
N ARG A 249 -9.77 -17.25 19.84
CA ARG A 249 -10.73 -18.35 19.65
C ARG A 249 -11.92 -18.17 20.60
N PRO A 250 -13.18 -18.37 20.14
CA PRO A 250 -14.37 -18.24 20.99
C PRO A 250 -14.36 -19.15 22.22
N SER A 251 -13.67 -20.30 22.15
CA SER A 251 -13.52 -21.25 23.25
C SER A 251 -12.23 -22.06 23.08
N GLY A 252 -11.35 -22.04 24.09
CA GLY A 252 -10.10 -22.81 24.13
C GLY A 252 -8.83 -21.95 24.20
N PRO A 253 -7.66 -22.54 24.49
CA PRO A 253 -6.39 -21.82 24.50
C PRO A 253 -6.07 -21.25 23.11
N THR A 254 -5.66 -19.98 23.05
CA THR A 254 -5.21 -19.33 21.83
C THR A 254 -3.82 -19.86 21.45
N SER A 255 -3.73 -20.72 20.44
CA SER A 255 -2.45 -21.11 19.85
C SER A 255 -1.96 -19.99 18.92
N PRO A 256 -0.69 -19.58 18.99
CA PRO A 256 -0.14 -18.65 18.02
C PRO A 256 -0.21 -19.27 16.62
N VAL A 257 -0.69 -18.50 15.63
CA VAL A 257 -0.48 -18.83 14.23
C VAL A 257 0.91 -18.35 13.86
N LYS A 258 1.72 -19.31 13.46
CA LYS A 258 3.06 -19.07 12.94
C LYS A 258 2.96 -18.58 11.50
N ILE A 259 3.71 -17.54 11.19
CA ILE A 259 3.92 -17.03 9.84
C ILE A 259 5.34 -17.44 9.46
N ASP A 260 5.51 -18.20 8.38
CA ASP A 260 6.83 -18.70 7.98
C ASP A 260 7.66 -17.62 7.26
N GLY A 261 6.99 -16.63 6.69
CA GLY A 261 7.60 -15.51 6.01
C GLY A 261 6.57 -14.51 5.48
N ILE A 262 7.06 -13.46 4.83
CA ILE A 262 6.26 -12.41 4.21
C ILE A 262 6.66 -12.30 2.74
N ILE A 263 5.71 -12.37 1.81
CA ILE A 263 5.89 -11.93 0.43
C ILE A 263 5.64 -10.43 0.40
N GLY A 264 6.71 -9.66 0.17
CA GLY A 264 6.66 -8.20 0.14
C GLY A 264 6.31 -7.62 -1.23
N PHE A 265 6.29 -6.29 -1.28
CA PHE A 265 5.98 -5.52 -2.47
C PHE A 265 6.98 -5.71 -3.61
N ASP A 266 8.21 -6.11 -3.31
CA ASP A 266 9.24 -6.47 -4.28
C ASP A 266 8.81 -7.59 -5.24
N ILE A 267 8.02 -8.55 -4.74
CA ILE A 267 7.43 -9.63 -5.55
C ILE A 267 5.99 -9.29 -5.95
N ILE A 268 5.17 -8.75 -5.04
CA ILE A 268 3.75 -8.45 -5.32
C ILE A 268 3.58 -7.54 -6.53
N ARG A 269 4.46 -6.54 -6.70
CA ARG A 269 4.38 -5.58 -7.82
C ARG A 269 4.53 -6.23 -9.21
N GLN A 270 4.99 -7.48 -9.28
CA GLN A 270 5.16 -8.25 -10.52
C GLN A 270 3.94 -9.16 -10.84
N LEU A 271 2.89 -9.10 -10.03
CA LEU A 271 1.71 -9.95 -10.14
C LEU A 271 0.48 -9.13 -10.55
N ASP A 272 -0.39 -9.73 -11.37
CA ASP A 272 -1.82 -9.40 -11.40
C ASP A 272 -2.55 -10.46 -10.58
N MET A 273 -3.06 -10.05 -9.42
CA MET A 273 -3.65 -10.95 -8.44
C MET A 273 -5.09 -10.61 -8.11
N GLU A 274 -5.93 -11.64 -7.94
CA GLU A 274 -7.27 -11.52 -7.37
C GLU A 274 -7.37 -12.31 -6.06
N LEU A 275 -7.69 -11.61 -4.98
CA LEU A 275 -7.91 -12.16 -3.66
C LEU A 275 -9.41 -12.33 -3.42
N ASP A 276 -9.82 -13.57 -3.14
CA ASP A 276 -11.20 -13.96 -2.89
C ASP A 276 -11.28 -14.56 -1.48
N TYR A 277 -11.59 -13.71 -0.51
CA TYR A 277 -11.60 -14.08 0.91
C TYR A 277 -12.75 -15.03 1.24
N GLY A 278 -13.88 -14.91 0.54
CA GLY A 278 -15.04 -15.77 0.75
C GLY A 278 -14.76 -17.23 0.42
N ASP A 279 -14.08 -17.48 -0.71
CA ASP A 279 -13.72 -18.84 -1.13
C ASP A 279 -12.29 -19.26 -0.71
N GLY A 280 -11.51 -18.35 -0.10
CA GLY A 280 -10.10 -18.58 0.22
C GLY A 280 -9.25 -18.81 -1.03
N ILE A 281 -9.51 -18.10 -2.12
CA ILE A 281 -8.82 -18.31 -3.41
C ILE A 281 -7.92 -17.12 -3.72
N LEU A 282 -6.67 -17.40 -4.05
CA LEU A 282 -5.78 -16.47 -4.74
C LEU A 282 -5.68 -16.87 -6.21
N ARG A 283 -6.03 -15.96 -7.11
CA ARG A 283 -5.82 -16.13 -8.56
C ARG A 283 -4.65 -15.25 -8.97
N LEU A 284 -3.65 -15.84 -9.60
CA LEU A 284 -2.46 -15.15 -10.09
C LEU A 284 -2.42 -15.16 -11.61
N ARG A 285 -2.00 -14.06 -12.20
CA ARG A 285 -1.78 -13.90 -13.64
C ARG A 285 -0.43 -13.24 -13.88
N ASN A 286 0.21 -13.61 -14.97
CA ASN A 286 1.29 -12.80 -15.52
C ASN A 286 0.68 -11.48 -16.03
N PRO A 287 1.06 -10.32 -15.48
CA PRO A 287 0.51 -9.04 -15.91
C PRO A 287 1.03 -8.72 -17.32
N ALA A 288 0.25 -9.05 -18.35
CA ALA A 288 0.50 -8.51 -19.68
C ALA A 288 0.23 -7.00 -19.66
N SER A 289 1.23 -6.18 -20.00
CA SER A 289 1.06 -4.73 -20.19
C SER A 289 0.01 -4.49 -21.26
N SER A 290 -1.17 -4.03 -20.85
CA SER A 290 -2.37 -4.11 -21.70
C SER A 290 -3.34 -2.93 -21.58
N ARG A 291 -3.05 -1.95 -20.71
CA ARG A 291 -3.97 -0.85 -20.43
C ARG A 291 -3.40 0.52 -20.75
N PRO A 292 -4.21 1.44 -21.33
CA PRO A 292 -3.84 2.85 -21.46
C PRO A 292 -3.68 3.51 -20.07
N ASP A 293 -2.75 4.45 -19.95
CA ASP A 293 -2.45 5.17 -18.70
C ASP A 293 -3.67 5.89 -18.07
N ALA A 294 -4.66 6.25 -18.88
CA ALA A 294 -5.84 7.01 -18.47
C ALA A 294 -6.78 6.26 -17.51
N ASP A 295 -6.71 4.92 -17.42
CA ASP A 295 -7.55 4.14 -16.51
C ASP A 295 -6.85 3.82 -15.18
N ARG A 296 -5.67 4.38 -14.87
CA ARG A 296 -4.94 4.04 -13.63
C ARG A 296 -5.64 4.62 -12.38
N ASN A 297 -5.71 3.82 -11.32
CA ASN A 297 -6.11 4.26 -9.98
C ASN A 297 -5.19 3.71 -8.88
N MET A 298 -4.11 3.05 -9.25
CA MET A 298 -3.05 2.59 -8.36
C MET A 298 -1.70 3.01 -8.94
N PHE A 299 -0.82 3.51 -8.09
CA PHE A 299 0.50 3.99 -8.46
C PHE A 299 1.47 3.87 -7.27
N TRP A 300 2.76 4.05 -7.53
CA TRP A 300 3.80 3.90 -6.50
C TRP A 300 4.56 5.21 -6.34
N VAL A 301 4.62 5.70 -5.10
CA VAL A 301 5.30 6.96 -4.72
C VAL A 301 6.13 6.77 -3.46
N GLY A 302 6.93 5.69 -3.43
CA GLY A 302 7.62 5.18 -2.24
C GLY A 302 6.87 4.03 -1.57
N LEU A 303 5.55 3.99 -1.72
CA LEU A 303 4.66 2.89 -1.32
C LEU A 303 3.49 2.79 -2.31
N PRO A 304 2.79 1.64 -2.40
CA PRO A 304 1.62 1.52 -3.26
C PRO A 304 0.48 2.41 -2.75
N VAL A 305 0.06 3.37 -3.56
CA VAL A 305 -1.07 4.27 -3.28
C VAL A 305 -2.19 3.97 -4.24
N ILE A 306 -3.42 3.98 -3.74
CA ILE A 306 -4.62 3.92 -4.55
C ILE A 306 -5.42 5.20 -4.44
N ARG A 307 -6.01 5.60 -5.57
CA ARG A 307 -6.99 6.67 -5.67
C ARG A 307 -8.39 6.07 -5.67
N ILE A 308 -9.18 6.49 -4.69
CA ILE A 308 -10.62 6.18 -4.57
C ILE A 308 -11.41 7.49 -4.55
N MET A 309 -12.74 7.42 -4.59
CA MET A 309 -13.60 8.61 -4.58
C MET A 309 -14.51 8.63 -3.37
N SER A 310 -14.75 9.80 -2.79
CA SER A 310 -15.90 9.99 -1.89
C SER A 310 -17.22 9.86 -2.66
N THR A 311 -18.35 9.78 -1.95
CA THR A 311 -19.67 9.81 -2.58
C THR A 311 -19.97 11.13 -3.31
N ASP A 312 -19.28 12.20 -2.93
CA ASP A 312 -19.42 13.54 -3.53
C ASP A 312 -18.40 13.79 -4.65
N GLY A 313 -17.65 12.76 -5.05
CA GLY A 313 -16.69 12.83 -6.16
C GLY A 313 -15.34 13.44 -5.80
N ILE A 314 -15.01 13.56 -4.51
CA ILE A 314 -13.70 14.05 -4.05
C ILE A 314 -12.69 12.91 -4.14
N PRO A 315 -11.55 13.06 -4.83
CA PRO A 315 -10.51 12.04 -4.87
C PRO A 315 -9.81 11.91 -3.52
N LEU A 316 -9.59 10.65 -3.11
CA LEU A 316 -8.90 10.31 -1.88
C LEU A 316 -7.75 9.33 -2.18
N HIS A 317 -6.60 9.55 -1.56
CA HIS A 317 -5.37 8.78 -1.74
C HIS A 317 -5.06 7.96 -0.50
N PHE A 318 -5.05 6.63 -0.64
CA PHE A 318 -4.77 5.70 0.44
C PHE A 318 -3.54 4.86 0.14
N GLY A 319 -2.65 4.69 1.12
CA GLY A 319 -1.64 3.64 1.06
C GLY A 319 -2.32 2.27 1.06
N LEU A 320 -1.82 1.31 0.30
CA LEU A 320 -2.35 -0.05 0.25
C LEU A 320 -1.50 -0.96 1.14
N ASP A 321 -2.11 -1.55 2.16
CA ASP A 321 -1.42 -2.41 3.12
C ASP A 321 -2.23 -3.69 3.39
N THR A 322 -2.00 -4.75 2.60
CA THR A 322 -2.57 -6.09 2.86
C THR A 322 -2.02 -6.73 4.14
N GLY A 323 -0.96 -6.15 4.73
CA GLY A 323 -0.40 -6.46 6.05
C GLY A 323 -1.09 -5.73 7.21
N ALA A 324 -1.89 -4.71 6.96
CA ALA A 324 -2.69 -4.07 7.99
C ALA A 324 -3.99 -4.84 8.22
N GLN A 325 -4.36 -5.06 9.48
CA GLN A 325 -5.66 -5.68 9.81
C GLN A 325 -6.84 -4.74 9.51
N LEU A 326 -6.70 -3.45 9.79
CA LEU A 326 -7.78 -2.46 9.69
C LEU A 326 -7.35 -1.28 8.83
N THR A 327 -8.33 -0.72 8.13
CA THR A 327 -8.21 0.59 7.50
C THR A 327 -8.15 1.68 8.58
N PHE A 328 -7.22 2.61 8.41
CA PHE A 328 -7.17 3.84 9.19
C PHE A 328 -7.13 5.05 8.26
N VAL A 329 -7.56 6.18 8.78
CA VAL A 329 -7.57 7.47 8.09
C VAL A 329 -6.67 8.47 8.82
N THR A 330 -6.37 9.57 8.15
CA THR A 330 -5.61 10.68 8.71
C THR A 330 -6.48 11.91 8.91
N GLU A 331 -5.93 12.94 9.56
CA GLU A 331 -6.56 14.26 9.66
C GLU A 331 -6.76 14.89 8.27
N THR A 332 -5.89 14.58 7.29
CA THR A 332 -6.04 15.03 5.90
C THR A 332 -7.40 14.66 5.31
N LEU A 333 -7.88 13.44 5.59
CA LEU A 333 -9.21 13.02 5.13
C LEU A 333 -10.32 13.80 5.81
N LEU A 334 -10.18 14.08 7.11
CA LEU A 334 -11.16 14.87 7.86
C LEU A 334 -11.28 16.27 7.28
N ASP A 335 -10.15 16.89 6.98
CA ASP A 335 -10.10 18.24 6.42
C ASP A 335 -10.69 18.26 5.00
N LYS A 336 -10.33 17.30 4.14
CA LYS A 336 -10.84 17.21 2.77
C LYS A 336 -12.35 17.01 2.69
N LEU A 337 -12.89 16.19 3.60
CA LEU A 337 -14.31 15.83 3.62
C LEU A 337 -15.12 16.66 4.64
N GLU A 338 -14.49 17.61 5.32
CA GLU A 338 -15.10 18.44 6.38
C GLU A 338 -15.79 17.59 7.47
N LEU A 339 -15.14 16.48 7.86
CA LEU A 339 -15.65 15.52 8.83
C LEU A 339 -15.09 15.80 10.22
N GLN A 340 -15.85 15.35 11.24
CA GLN A 340 -15.40 15.33 12.63
C GLN A 340 -15.37 13.89 13.14
N PRO A 341 -14.41 13.52 14.01
CA PRO A 341 -14.42 12.21 14.64
C PRO A 341 -15.70 12.00 15.45
N ALA A 342 -16.28 10.80 15.37
CA ALA A 342 -17.53 10.48 16.04
C ALA A 342 -17.34 10.22 17.55
N ARG A 343 -16.28 9.49 17.92
CA ARG A 343 -15.97 9.11 19.31
C ARG A 343 -14.53 8.63 19.47
N MET A 344 -14.10 8.42 20.71
CA MET A 344 -12.86 7.71 21.04
C MET A 344 -13.15 6.22 21.24
N GLU A 345 -12.33 5.35 20.64
CA GLU A 345 -12.40 3.90 20.85
C GLU A 345 -11.03 3.32 21.18
N SER A 346 -11.04 2.18 21.87
CA SER A 346 -9.87 1.34 22.07
C SER A 346 -10.02 0.03 21.30
N ARG A 347 -9.07 -0.29 20.41
CA ARG A 347 -9.02 -1.57 19.70
C ARG A 347 -7.60 -2.12 19.73
N ARG A 348 -7.49 -3.45 19.66
CA ARG A 348 -6.20 -4.11 19.42
C ARG A 348 -5.92 -4.12 17.93
N VAL A 349 -4.70 -3.77 17.55
CA VAL A 349 -4.20 -3.78 16.18
C VAL A 349 -2.96 -4.67 16.14
N GLY A 350 -2.97 -5.67 15.27
CA GLY A 350 -1.84 -6.58 15.05
C GLY A 350 -0.95 -6.15 13.89
N GLY A 351 0.33 -6.52 13.94
CA GLY A 351 1.30 -6.39 12.87
C GLY A 351 2.55 -7.25 13.11
N LEU A 352 3.55 -7.15 12.24
CA LEU A 352 4.87 -7.75 12.47
C LEU A 352 5.45 -7.21 13.78
N GLY A 353 5.77 -8.08 14.74
CA GLY A 353 6.22 -7.67 16.08
C GLY A 353 5.15 -7.66 17.18
N GLY A 354 3.89 -8.02 16.85
CA GLY A 354 2.86 -8.35 17.83
C GLY A 354 1.59 -7.50 17.76
N GLU A 355 0.83 -7.49 18.87
CA GLU A 355 -0.41 -6.70 19.00
C GLU A 355 -0.19 -5.51 19.92
N VAL A 356 -0.72 -4.35 19.53
CA VAL A 356 -0.78 -3.15 20.37
C VAL A 356 -2.24 -2.73 20.60
N SER A 357 -2.54 -2.31 21.83
CA SER A 357 -3.84 -1.70 22.14
C SER A 357 -3.78 -0.21 21.86
N LEU A 358 -4.55 0.25 20.88
CA LEU A 358 -4.60 1.64 20.47
C LEU A 358 -5.90 2.28 20.94
N ARG A 359 -5.80 3.44 21.59
CA ARG A 359 -6.93 4.34 21.87
C ARG A 359 -6.85 5.54 20.94
N ALA A 360 -7.80 5.67 20.01
CA ALA A 360 -7.79 6.72 18.99
C ALA A 360 -9.22 7.20 18.66
N PRO A 361 -9.36 8.41 18.09
CA PRO A 361 -10.63 8.85 17.52
C PRO A 361 -11.04 7.91 16.38
N VAL A 362 -12.33 7.69 16.20
CA VAL A 362 -12.90 6.97 15.05
C VAL A 362 -13.80 7.88 14.24
N LEU A 363 -13.80 7.69 12.94
CA LEU A 363 -14.77 8.28 12.03
C LEU A 363 -16.20 7.75 12.27
N PRO A 364 -17.26 8.49 11.88
CA PRO A 364 -18.53 7.86 11.53
C PRO A 364 -18.35 6.88 10.36
N ASP A 365 -19.30 5.99 10.16
CA ASP A 365 -19.29 5.08 9.00
C ASP A 365 -19.21 5.90 7.69
N LEU A 366 -18.15 5.67 6.91
CA LEU A 366 -17.84 6.43 5.71
C LEU A 366 -17.93 5.54 4.47
N LYS A 367 -18.82 5.90 3.54
CA LYS A 367 -18.93 5.24 2.25
C LYS A 367 -18.00 5.91 1.24
N VAL A 368 -17.20 5.10 0.56
CA VAL A 368 -16.34 5.56 -0.55
C VAL A 368 -16.48 4.60 -1.74
N LEU A 369 -15.95 5.00 -2.90
CA LEU A 369 -16.13 4.33 -4.17
C LEU A 369 -14.77 3.95 -4.75
N VAL A 370 -14.56 2.66 -4.98
CA VAL A 370 -13.43 2.13 -5.75
C VAL A 370 -13.95 1.85 -7.16
N ARG A 371 -13.65 2.75 -8.11
CA ARG A 371 -14.14 2.63 -9.50
C ARG A 371 -15.66 2.43 -9.57
N GLY A 372 -16.40 3.17 -8.76
CA GLY A 372 -17.86 3.07 -8.64
C GLY A 372 -18.36 1.92 -7.75
N PHE A 373 -17.50 0.97 -7.36
CA PHE A 373 -17.87 -0.06 -6.38
C PHE A 373 -17.88 0.53 -4.97
N PRO A 374 -18.99 0.45 -4.22
CA PRO A 374 -19.07 1.01 -2.88
C PRO A 374 -18.36 0.15 -1.84
N ILE A 375 -17.52 0.77 -1.03
CA ILE A 375 -16.96 0.19 0.19
C ILE A 375 -17.36 1.04 1.39
N LEU A 376 -17.44 0.42 2.57
CA LEU A 376 -17.85 1.06 3.81
C LEU A 376 -16.74 0.95 4.85
N PHE A 377 -16.16 2.08 5.25
CA PHE A 377 -15.27 2.16 6.40
C PHE A 377 -16.10 2.21 7.67
N ARG A 378 -16.08 1.13 8.44
CA ARG A 378 -16.87 0.99 9.67
C ARG A 378 -16.09 1.52 10.87
N GLY A 379 -16.28 2.80 11.19
CA GLY A 379 -15.55 3.47 12.25
C GLY A 379 -14.03 3.32 12.14
N ALA A 380 -13.44 3.78 11.04
CA ALA A 380 -11.99 3.75 10.84
C ALA A 380 -11.28 4.67 11.85
N PHE A 381 -10.13 4.22 12.37
CA PHE A 381 -9.35 5.04 13.29
C PHE A 381 -8.73 6.23 12.59
N VAL A 382 -8.74 7.39 13.25
CA VAL A 382 -7.97 8.56 12.87
C VAL A 382 -6.60 8.49 13.52
N ARG A 383 -5.54 8.50 12.71
CA ARG A 383 -4.15 8.43 13.18
C ARG A 383 -3.26 9.35 12.37
N ALA A 384 -2.16 9.77 12.99
CA ALA A 384 -1.05 10.36 12.25
C ALA A 384 -0.52 9.33 11.22
N PRO A 385 -0.05 9.79 10.05
CA PRO A 385 0.53 8.91 9.04
C PRO A 385 1.71 8.12 9.63
N VAL A 386 1.74 6.82 9.33
CA VAL A 386 2.81 5.90 9.78
C VAL A 386 4.04 6.01 8.87
N TYR A 387 3.85 6.50 7.63
CA TYR A 387 4.89 6.64 6.63
C TYR A 387 5.21 8.12 6.38
N GLN A 388 6.50 8.46 6.34
CA GLN A 388 6.94 9.72 5.74
C GLN A 388 7.10 9.50 4.23
N VAL A 389 6.06 9.86 3.48
CA VAL A 389 6.13 9.97 2.01
C VAL A 389 6.04 11.43 1.59
N LEU A 390 6.34 11.73 0.33
CA LEU A 390 6.13 13.06 -0.23
C LEU A 390 4.68 13.55 -0.17
N ALA A 391 3.74 12.64 0.07
CA ALA A 391 2.31 12.87 0.03
C ALA A 391 1.65 12.90 1.42
N SER A 392 0.64 13.74 1.57
CA SER A 392 -0.32 13.69 2.66
C SER A 392 -1.43 12.70 2.28
N LEU A 393 -1.25 11.43 2.64
CA LEU A 393 -2.26 10.40 2.39
C LEU A 393 -3.47 10.59 3.30
N ASP A 394 -4.65 10.24 2.78
CA ASP A 394 -5.94 10.28 3.46
C ASP A 394 -6.13 9.10 4.43
N GLY A 395 -5.28 8.07 4.29
CA GLY A 395 -5.27 6.90 5.14
C GLY A 395 -4.44 5.76 4.58
N VAL A 396 -4.60 4.59 5.19
CA VAL A 396 -4.09 3.31 4.70
C VAL A 396 -5.25 2.32 4.67
N LEU A 397 -5.43 1.67 3.53
CA LEU A 397 -6.40 0.60 3.34
C LEU A 397 -5.80 -0.71 3.79
N GLY A 398 -6.38 -1.24 4.87
CA GLY A 398 -6.04 -2.53 5.43
C GLY A 398 -6.89 -3.66 4.86
N GLY A 399 -6.73 -4.84 5.45
CA GLY A 399 -7.38 -6.05 5.01
C GLY A 399 -8.85 -6.20 5.37
N ASP A 400 -9.40 -5.29 6.15
CA ASP A 400 -10.84 -5.18 6.34
C ASP A 400 -11.58 -4.86 5.03
N VAL A 401 -10.93 -4.20 4.07
CA VAL A 401 -11.47 -3.93 2.72
C VAL A 401 -11.78 -5.22 1.96
N TRP A 402 -11.06 -6.31 2.23
CA TRP A 402 -11.24 -7.61 1.56
C TRP A 402 -12.60 -8.24 1.81
N ASN A 403 -13.27 -7.87 2.92
CA ASN A 403 -14.63 -8.32 3.20
C ASN A 403 -15.69 -7.71 2.28
N SER A 404 -15.32 -6.73 1.44
CA SER A 404 -16.24 -6.04 0.52
C SER A 404 -16.48 -6.80 -0.79
N GLY A 405 -15.61 -7.76 -1.14
CA GLY A 405 -15.72 -8.53 -2.38
C GLY A 405 -14.39 -9.14 -2.82
N ILE A 406 -14.30 -9.50 -4.10
CA ILE A 406 -13.07 -9.99 -4.71
C ILE A 406 -12.22 -8.79 -5.11
N VAL A 407 -11.01 -8.72 -4.58
CA VAL A 407 -10.09 -7.61 -4.82
C VAL A 407 -9.07 -8.00 -5.86
N ARG A 408 -8.86 -7.10 -6.84
CA ARG A 408 -7.78 -7.20 -7.81
C ARG A 408 -6.71 -6.15 -7.54
N ILE A 409 -5.45 -6.58 -7.53
CA ILE A 409 -4.25 -5.74 -7.44
C ILE A 409 -3.36 -6.09 -8.63
N ASP A 410 -3.04 -5.08 -9.45
CA ASP A 410 -2.19 -5.21 -10.63
C ASP A 410 -1.39 -3.91 -10.77
N MET A 411 -0.20 -3.90 -10.16
CA MET A 411 0.65 -2.72 -10.09
C MET A 411 1.23 -2.35 -11.47
N THR A 412 1.56 -3.35 -12.29
CA THR A 412 2.04 -3.17 -13.65
C THR A 412 1.09 -2.28 -14.46
N ASN A 413 -0.21 -2.58 -14.43
CA ASN A 413 -1.23 -1.80 -15.14
C ASN A 413 -1.89 -0.70 -14.28
N GLY A 414 -1.46 -0.51 -13.03
CA GLY A 414 -2.00 0.53 -12.13
C GLY A 414 -3.47 0.33 -11.77
N VAL A 415 -3.89 -0.92 -11.57
CA VAL A 415 -5.29 -1.30 -11.31
C VAL A 415 -5.44 -1.81 -9.88
N PHE A 416 -6.27 -1.10 -9.12
CA PHE A 416 -6.93 -1.62 -7.94
C PHE A 416 -8.44 -1.64 -8.19
N ALA A 417 -9.08 -2.81 -8.03
CA ALA A 417 -10.51 -2.94 -8.26
C ALA A 417 -11.14 -3.91 -7.26
N ILE A 418 -12.43 -3.70 -6.98
CA ILE A 418 -13.25 -4.59 -6.17
C ILE A 418 -14.47 -4.96 -6.99
N ARG A 419 -14.83 -6.24 -7.00
CA ARG A 419 -16.03 -6.74 -7.65
C ARG A 419 -16.79 -7.69 -6.75
N ARG A 420 -18.09 -7.86 -7.03
CA ARG A 420 -18.88 -8.87 -6.34
C ARG A 420 -18.33 -10.28 -6.64
N PRO A 421 -18.39 -11.20 -5.66
CA PRO A 421 -18.34 -12.62 -5.96
C PRO A 421 -19.41 -12.94 -7.00
N ARG A 422 -19.10 -13.78 -8.01
CA ARG A 422 -20.15 -14.26 -8.90
C ARG A 422 -21.07 -15.17 -8.05
N PRO A 423 -22.40 -15.10 -8.19
CA PRO A 423 -23.26 -16.16 -7.67
C PRO A 423 -22.76 -17.49 -8.25
N TYR A 424 -22.67 -18.54 -7.43
CA TYR A 424 -22.47 -19.89 -7.94
C TYR A 424 -23.63 -20.17 -8.93
N GLU A 425 -23.30 -20.46 -10.18
CA GLU A 425 -24.25 -21.00 -11.17
C GLU A 425 -24.61 -22.44 -10.84
#